data_AF-D8UKZ1-F1
#
_entry.id   AF-D8UKZ1-F1
#
_cell.length_a   1.000
_cell.length_b   1.000
_cell.length_c   1.000
_cell.angle_alpha   90.00
_cell.angle_beta   90.00
_cell.angle_gamma   90.00
#
_symmetry.space_group_name_H-M   'P 1'
#
loop_
_entity.id
_entity.type
_entity.pdbx_description
1 polymer ?
#
loop_
_entity_poly.entity_id
_entity_poly.type
_entity_poly.pdbx_seq_one_letter_code
_entity_poly.pdbx_strand_id
1 'polypeptide(L)'
;MRNSVAQPLPMRQRVPQQLSLLETLIPICPLQPLRTTTGSYHLLTAGSRRGTVEEANARRHANWQRSYFNFGLYGFAYFDRGAVGSAARLQAYLEAEFDARARDRLPELCLQCLTADWAEREGPPTAPSTQTASGETVRFVAVQGSIEAPYPCFRCRHCPAQLPFVRQVHPLEIGCFPSTPDRPVAWFDWGLMQQVCFLRAESPCSASAYSKMLQRQHAINGLPTPAGIADAVGTAAAHWDRVQSLMRTCELLGVDDILALEPSNATRGASTSDAAAGAVAAAGGGRWMDCPACWRQCVAVSGDACLGLRHFKAAASGSLDLQPLAAGDLFISEKLVMERLKERGKMADPDAVSCSKFKAAKVFGRRAANYDRLGVAAFACRHGFVPAMVSLHTEEDFVYYEVLLEALKQRMDLASVKAVFLDVACKFEGYYKRIYEELDLPAGLPFAIGPWHIRPHKPECNVRCNSRYMPGLGLTFGDLIEHLWADNRRHWYITAYMSPAARQDFINGLVRDRHRKKEEGLARQLHAGLQHALKFEGD
;
A
#
# COMPACT_ATOMS: atom_id res chain seq x y z
N MET A 1 56.21 8.50 35.82
CA MET A 1 55.40 8.18 37.02
C MET A 1 54.05 8.88 36.85
N ARG A 2 52.87 8.27 36.80
CA ARG A 2 52.40 6.90 37.04
C ARG A 2 51.35 6.56 35.97
N ASN A 3 51.38 5.30 35.51
CA ASN A 3 50.31 4.66 34.76
C ASN A 3 49.08 4.48 35.66
N SER A 4 47.88 4.71 35.13
CA SER A 4 46.64 4.14 35.69
C SER A 4 45.84 3.50 34.58
N VAL A 5 45.76 2.18 34.68
CA VAL A 5 45.11 1.22 33.81
C VAL A 5 43.59 1.43 33.85
N ALA A 6 42.96 1.57 32.68
CA ALA A 6 41.50 1.53 32.56
C ALA A 6 41.02 0.08 32.63
N GLN A 7 40.06 -0.18 33.52
CA GLN A 7 39.45 -1.50 33.73
C GLN A 7 38.56 -1.90 32.53
N PRO A 8 38.50 -3.20 32.16
CA PRO A 8 37.60 -3.68 31.12
C PRO A 8 36.16 -3.84 31.64
N LEU A 9 35.20 -3.40 30.80
CA LEU A 9 33.75 -3.57 30.99
C LEU A 9 33.35 -5.05 30.99
N PRO A 10 32.34 -5.46 31.79
CA PRO A 10 31.96 -6.86 31.94
C PRO A 10 31.19 -7.39 30.72
N MET A 11 31.60 -8.58 30.26
CA MET A 11 30.88 -9.43 29.32
C MET A 11 29.42 -9.64 29.78
N ARG A 12 28.45 -9.22 28.96
CA ARG A 12 27.06 -9.65 29.13
C ARG A 12 26.91 -11.10 28.70
N GLN A 13 26.37 -11.87 29.63
CA GLN A 13 26.15 -13.32 29.60
C GLN A 13 25.26 -13.75 28.44
N ARG A 14 25.61 -14.88 27.81
CA ARG A 14 24.74 -15.64 26.91
C ARG A 14 23.57 -16.18 27.72
N VAL A 15 22.34 -15.85 27.33
CA VAL A 15 21.13 -16.51 27.83
C VAL A 15 20.83 -17.73 26.94
N PRO A 16 20.43 -18.89 27.49
CA PRO A 16 20.49 -20.18 26.80
C PRO A 16 19.36 -20.38 25.78
N GLN A 17 19.66 -21.16 24.74
CA GLN A 17 18.67 -21.79 23.87
C GLN A 17 17.75 -22.70 24.70
N GLN A 18 16.46 -22.39 24.75
CA GLN A 18 15.41 -23.36 25.09
C GLN A 18 14.67 -23.75 23.82
N LEU A 19 15.09 -24.89 23.27
CA LEU A 19 14.28 -25.76 22.42
C LEU A 19 13.42 -26.64 23.34
N SER A 20 12.11 -26.64 23.10
CA SER A 20 11.14 -27.75 23.27
C SER A 20 9.80 -27.29 23.85
N LEU A 21 8.74 -27.89 23.31
CA LEU A 21 7.32 -27.84 23.71
C LEU A 21 6.48 -26.70 23.13
N LEU A 22 6.11 -26.86 21.85
CA LEU A 22 4.85 -26.38 21.27
C LEU A 22 4.46 -27.30 20.07
N GLU A 23 4.43 -28.60 20.34
CA GLU A 23 3.66 -29.55 19.54
C GLU A 23 2.27 -29.64 20.18
N THR A 24 1.29 -28.99 19.56
CA THR A 24 -0.16 -29.28 19.51
C THR A 24 -0.93 -27.96 19.45
N LEU A 25 -1.40 -27.58 18.26
CA LEU A 25 -2.76 -27.08 17.94
C LEU A 25 -2.77 -26.36 16.57
N ILE A 26 -3.78 -26.72 15.76
CA ILE A 26 -4.21 -26.19 14.45
C ILE A 26 -3.48 -26.76 13.20
N PRO A 27 -4.17 -27.52 12.32
CA PRO A 27 -3.60 -27.98 11.06
C PRO A 27 -3.50 -26.83 10.06
N ILE A 28 -2.28 -26.40 9.81
CA ILE A 28 -1.91 -25.54 8.68
C ILE A 28 -2.15 -26.32 7.39
N CYS A 29 -2.93 -25.75 6.47
CA CYS A 29 -3.09 -26.27 5.12
C CYS A 29 -1.71 -26.35 4.44
N PRO A 30 -1.19 -27.54 4.09
CA PRO A 30 0.10 -27.64 3.45
C PRO A 30 -0.02 -27.10 2.03
N LEU A 31 0.63 -25.96 1.77
CA LEU A 31 0.97 -25.53 0.42
C LEU A 31 1.68 -26.71 -0.26
N GLN A 32 1.01 -27.34 -1.23
CA GLN A 32 1.62 -28.40 -2.02
C GLN A 32 2.88 -27.84 -2.70
N PRO A 33 4.02 -28.56 -2.65
CA PRO A 33 5.20 -28.18 -3.40
C PRO A 33 4.87 -28.25 -4.89
N LEU A 34 4.86 -27.08 -5.54
CA LEU A 34 4.90 -26.98 -7.00
C LEU A 34 6.09 -27.83 -7.47
N ARG A 35 5.79 -28.92 -8.18
CA ARG A 35 6.78 -29.78 -8.83
C ARG A 35 7.71 -28.89 -9.65
N THR A 36 8.96 -28.85 -9.24
CA THR A 36 10.06 -28.25 -9.99
C THR A 36 10.21 -29.01 -11.30
N THR A 37 9.68 -28.47 -12.40
CA THR A 37 10.25 -28.78 -13.70
C THR A 37 11.65 -28.19 -13.71
N THR A 38 12.64 -29.07 -13.72
CA THR A 38 14.07 -28.81 -13.84
C THR A 38 14.36 -28.01 -15.11
N GLY A 39 14.25 -26.69 -15.02
CA GLY A 39 14.94 -25.76 -15.91
C GLY A 39 16.28 -25.44 -15.28
N SER A 40 17.37 -25.92 -15.89
CA SER A 40 18.75 -25.63 -15.50
C SER A 40 18.97 -24.12 -15.34
N TYR A 41 19.01 -23.65 -14.09
CA TYR A 41 19.48 -22.31 -13.76
C TYR A 41 21.01 -22.32 -13.90
N HIS A 42 21.50 -21.89 -15.06
CA HIS A 42 22.90 -21.52 -15.17
C HIS A 42 23.18 -20.33 -14.25
N LEU A 43 24.11 -20.55 -13.31
CA LEU A 43 24.82 -19.55 -12.53
C LEU A 43 25.29 -18.42 -13.45
N LEU A 44 24.64 -17.26 -13.38
CA LEU A 44 25.15 -16.03 -13.98
C LEU A 44 26.04 -15.34 -12.95
N THR A 45 27.35 -15.55 -13.11
CA THR A 45 28.42 -14.78 -12.52
C THR A 45 28.23 -13.27 -12.72
N ALA A 46 28.68 -12.51 -11.73
CA ALA A 46 28.60 -11.06 -11.66
C ALA A 46 29.32 -10.38 -12.85
N GLY A 47 28.55 -9.78 -13.75
CA GLY A 47 29.05 -8.93 -14.84
C GLY A 47 27.87 -8.34 -15.61
N SER A 48 27.81 -7.01 -15.70
CA SER A 48 26.91 -6.21 -16.55
C SER A 48 25.42 -6.62 -16.60
N ARG A 49 24.59 -6.16 -15.65
CA ARG A 49 23.14 -6.02 -15.89
C ARG A 49 22.77 -4.58 -16.22
N ARG A 50 23.19 -4.13 -17.40
CA ARG A 50 22.41 -3.19 -18.21
C ARG A 50 22.13 -3.89 -19.53
N GLY A 51 21.21 -4.84 -19.52
CA GLY A 51 20.66 -5.27 -20.79
C GLY A 51 19.88 -4.11 -21.35
N THR A 52 20.19 -3.69 -22.57
CA THR A 52 19.45 -2.62 -23.24
C THR A 52 17.98 -3.03 -23.36
N VAL A 53 17.06 -2.07 -23.47
CA VAL A 53 15.63 -2.35 -23.69
C VAL A 53 15.44 -3.31 -24.88
N GLU A 54 16.35 -3.23 -25.86
CA GLU A 54 16.42 -4.11 -27.03
C GLU A 54 16.70 -5.57 -26.65
N GLU A 55 17.63 -5.86 -25.75
CA GLU A 55 17.89 -7.23 -25.28
C GLU A 55 16.71 -7.81 -24.49
N ALA A 56 16.06 -6.98 -23.65
CA ALA A 56 14.86 -7.38 -22.94
C ALA A 56 13.72 -7.68 -23.92
N ASN A 57 13.56 -6.86 -24.97
CA ASN A 57 12.58 -7.06 -26.03
C ASN A 57 12.91 -8.29 -26.89
N ALA A 58 14.17 -8.50 -27.26
CA ALA A 58 14.63 -9.67 -27.98
C ALA A 58 14.39 -10.95 -27.17
N ARG A 59 14.62 -10.92 -25.85
CA ARG A 59 14.31 -12.04 -24.96
C ARG A 59 12.80 -12.29 -24.85
N ARG A 60 11.97 -11.24 -24.73
CA ARG A 60 10.51 -11.39 -24.76
C ARG A 60 10.04 -11.98 -26.08
N HIS A 61 10.61 -11.52 -27.19
CA HIS A 61 10.28 -12.00 -28.53
C HIS A 61 10.73 -13.45 -28.73
N ALA A 62 11.94 -13.81 -28.32
CA ALA A 62 12.44 -15.17 -28.38
C ALA A 62 11.62 -16.11 -27.48
N ASN A 63 11.24 -15.66 -26.28
CA ASN A 63 10.33 -16.43 -25.42
C ASN A 63 8.96 -16.58 -26.05
N TRP A 64 8.42 -15.51 -26.66
CA TRP A 64 7.17 -15.56 -27.39
C TRP A 64 7.25 -16.57 -28.55
N GLN A 65 8.29 -16.51 -29.38
CA GLN A 65 8.52 -17.46 -30.48
C GLN A 65 8.66 -18.91 -29.99
N ARG A 66 9.39 -19.15 -28.89
CA ARG A 66 9.52 -20.48 -28.28
C ARG A 66 8.19 -21.01 -27.74
N SER A 67 7.33 -20.13 -27.23
CA SER A 67 6.01 -20.49 -26.70
C SER A 67 4.94 -20.61 -27.79
N TYR A 68 5.05 -19.89 -28.92
CA TYR A 68 4.01 -19.82 -29.96
C TYR A 68 4.02 -21.01 -30.93
N PHE A 69 5.17 -21.66 -31.17
CA PHE A 69 5.30 -22.70 -32.20
C PHE A 69 5.22 -24.15 -31.70
N ASN A 70 4.72 -24.39 -30.48
CA ASN A 70 4.24 -25.72 -30.10
C ASN A 70 2.77 -25.86 -30.51
N PHE A 71 2.53 -26.39 -31.71
CA PHE A 71 1.20 -26.59 -32.32
C PHE A 71 0.19 -27.35 -31.41
N GLY A 72 0.64 -28.06 -30.38
CA GLY A 72 -0.22 -28.76 -29.42
C GLY A 72 -0.94 -27.88 -28.39
N LEU A 73 -0.43 -26.70 -28.03
CA LEU A 73 -0.99 -25.87 -26.95
C LEU A 73 -2.11 -24.92 -27.41
N TYR A 74 -2.06 -24.45 -28.66
CA TYR A 74 -3.08 -23.56 -29.22
C TYR A 74 -4.31 -24.30 -29.75
N GLY A 75 -4.19 -25.60 -30.04
CA GLY A 75 -5.32 -26.47 -30.37
C GLY A 75 -6.32 -26.65 -29.23
N PHE A 76 -5.89 -26.54 -27.96
CA PHE A 76 -6.83 -26.62 -26.83
C PHE A 76 -7.50 -25.27 -26.52
N ALA A 77 -6.79 -24.16 -26.67
CA ALA A 77 -7.30 -22.84 -26.30
C ALA A 77 -8.42 -22.31 -27.24
N TYR A 78 -8.45 -22.77 -28.48
CA TYR A 78 -9.40 -22.32 -29.51
C TYR A 78 -10.66 -23.20 -29.63
N PHE A 79 -10.59 -24.48 -29.26
CA PHE A 79 -11.67 -25.44 -29.53
C PHE A 79 -12.62 -25.72 -28.34
N ASP A 80 -12.22 -25.43 -27.09
CA ASP A 80 -13.06 -25.74 -25.91
C ASP A 80 -13.91 -24.57 -25.37
N ARG A 81 -13.63 -23.32 -25.77
CA ARG A 81 -14.38 -22.14 -25.27
C ARG A 81 -15.74 -21.94 -25.93
N GLY A 82 -16.05 -22.72 -26.96
CA GLY A 82 -17.36 -22.78 -27.63
C GLY A 82 -18.11 -24.10 -27.39
N ALA A 83 -17.59 -25.00 -26.55
CA ALA A 83 -18.26 -26.27 -26.28
C ALA A 83 -19.55 -26.03 -25.47
N VAL A 84 -20.66 -26.52 -25.99
CA VAL A 84 -21.96 -26.58 -25.30
C VAL A 84 -21.74 -27.15 -23.90
N GLY A 85 -21.99 -26.36 -22.85
CA GLY A 85 -21.81 -26.75 -21.44
C GLY A 85 -20.57 -26.19 -20.71
N SER A 86 -19.74 -25.35 -21.32
CA SER A 86 -18.63 -24.66 -20.61
C SER A 86 -19.11 -23.74 -19.48
N ALA A 87 -20.16 -22.95 -19.73
CA ALA A 87 -20.76 -22.06 -18.73
C ALA A 87 -21.39 -22.84 -17.56
N ALA A 88 -22.10 -23.94 -17.85
CA ALA A 88 -22.71 -24.79 -16.83
C ALA A 88 -21.65 -25.46 -15.93
N ARG A 89 -20.53 -25.92 -16.50
CA ARG A 89 -19.40 -26.46 -15.72
C ARG A 89 -18.77 -25.39 -14.82
N LEU A 90 -18.59 -24.18 -15.33
CA LEU A 90 -18.05 -23.08 -14.54
C LEU A 90 -19.02 -22.66 -13.43
N GLN A 91 -20.33 -22.63 -13.70
CA GLN A 91 -21.35 -22.37 -12.70
C GLN A 91 -21.28 -23.41 -11.58
N ALA A 92 -21.31 -24.70 -11.92
CA ALA A 92 -21.22 -25.78 -10.95
C ALA A 92 -19.92 -25.73 -10.12
N TYR A 93 -18.81 -25.32 -10.74
CA TYR A 93 -17.54 -25.10 -10.02
C TYR A 93 -17.67 -23.96 -8.99
N LEU A 94 -18.21 -22.80 -9.40
CA LEU A 94 -18.36 -21.65 -8.50
C LEU A 94 -19.37 -21.92 -7.36
N GLU A 95 -20.45 -22.65 -7.66
CA GLU A 95 -21.44 -23.09 -6.66
C GLU A 95 -20.79 -24.05 -5.65
N ALA A 96 -20.07 -25.06 -6.14
CA ALA A 96 -19.37 -26.02 -5.29
C ALA A 96 -18.29 -25.35 -4.42
N GLU A 97 -17.55 -24.38 -4.98
CA GLU A 97 -16.54 -23.62 -4.26
C GLU A 97 -17.18 -22.77 -3.15
N PHE A 98 -18.26 -22.04 -3.45
CA PHE A 98 -19.00 -21.27 -2.45
C PHE A 98 -19.56 -22.15 -1.33
N ASP A 99 -20.23 -23.24 -1.70
CA ASP A 99 -20.86 -24.17 -0.75
C ASP A 99 -19.84 -24.90 0.11
N ALA A 100 -18.67 -25.26 -0.43
CA ALA A 100 -17.59 -25.86 0.34
C ALA A 100 -17.08 -24.90 1.43
N ARG A 101 -16.81 -23.63 1.07
CA ARG A 101 -16.34 -22.61 2.02
C ARG A 101 -17.41 -22.29 3.08
N ALA A 102 -18.68 -22.20 2.68
CA ALA A 102 -19.79 -21.96 3.61
C ALA A 102 -19.98 -23.13 4.59
N ARG A 103 -19.95 -24.37 4.12
CA ARG A 103 -20.10 -25.57 4.96
C ARG A 103 -19.00 -25.69 6.00
N ASP A 104 -17.75 -25.37 5.66
CA ASP A 104 -16.62 -25.39 6.61
C ASP A 104 -16.83 -24.43 7.80
N ARG A 105 -17.61 -23.35 7.60
CA ARG A 105 -17.94 -22.41 8.67
C ARG A 105 -19.20 -22.81 9.42
N LEU A 106 -20.20 -23.37 8.75
CA LEU A 106 -21.48 -23.71 9.38
C LEU A 106 -21.34 -24.92 10.31
N PRO A 107 -21.97 -24.90 11.50
CA PRO A 107 -21.91 -26.02 12.42
C PRO A 107 -22.74 -27.18 11.88
N GLU A 108 -22.26 -28.41 12.06
CA GLU A 108 -23.01 -29.62 11.70
C GLU A 108 -24.21 -29.86 12.64
N LEU A 109 -24.09 -29.39 13.89
CA LEU A 109 -25.08 -29.57 14.95
C LEU A 109 -25.35 -28.26 15.67
N CYS A 110 -26.57 -28.07 16.17
CA CYS A 110 -26.88 -26.88 16.96
C CYS A 110 -26.23 -26.98 18.34
N LEU A 111 -25.39 -25.98 18.68
CA LEU A 111 -24.67 -25.94 19.96
C LEU A 111 -25.59 -25.74 21.18
N GLN A 112 -26.66 -24.95 21.04
CA GLN A 112 -27.68 -24.80 22.11
C GLN A 112 -28.47 -26.08 22.35
N CYS A 113 -28.61 -26.86 21.28
CA CYS A 113 -29.28 -28.13 21.31
C CYS A 113 -28.37 -29.15 22.00
N LEU A 114 -27.13 -29.34 21.53
CA LEU A 114 -26.14 -30.28 22.09
C LEU A 114 -25.99 -30.27 23.62
N THR A 115 -26.30 -29.17 24.31
CA THR A 115 -26.21 -29.04 25.77
C THR A 115 -27.50 -29.39 26.53
N ALA A 116 -28.60 -29.68 25.85
CA ALA A 116 -29.87 -30.13 26.43
C ALA A 116 -29.95 -31.67 26.44
N ASP A 117 -30.63 -32.31 27.40
CA ASP A 117 -30.82 -33.77 27.41
C ASP A 117 -31.79 -34.22 26.28
N TRP A 118 -31.29 -34.87 25.23
CA TRP A 118 -32.02 -35.22 23.98
C TRP A 118 -32.90 -36.47 24.05
N ALA A 119 -33.06 -37.10 25.22
CA ALA A 119 -33.69 -38.40 25.30
C ALA A 119 -35.20 -38.41 24.94
N GLU A 120 -35.88 -37.26 24.90
CA GLU A 120 -37.35 -37.20 24.77
C GLU A 120 -37.87 -36.44 23.54
N ARG A 121 -37.01 -35.93 22.65
CA ARG A 121 -37.44 -35.27 21.40
C ARG A 121 -37.06 -36.16 20.22
N GLU A 122 -38.05 -36.51 19.41
CA GLU A 122 -37.96 -37.45 18.29
C GLU A 122 -36.68 -37.29 17.44
N GLY A 123 -35.69 -38.16 17.68
CA GLY A 123 -34.52 -38.37 16.84
C GLY A 123 -33.27 -37.54 17.21
N PRO A 124 -32.06 -37.99 16.79
CA PRO A 124 -30.84 -37.21 16.94
C PRO A 124 -31.03 -35.84 16.25
N PRO A 125 -30.37 -34.77 16.70
CA PRO A 125 -30.38 -33.47 16.02
C PRO A 125 -29.65 -33.59 14.68
N THR A 126 -30.16 -34.37 13.72
CA THR A 126 -29.45 -34.69 12.49
C THR A 126 -29.38 -33.49 11.59
N ALA A 127 -28.13 -33.26 11.15
CA ALA A 127 -27.61 -32.58 9.98
C ALA A 127 -28.37 -31.35 9.45
N PRO A 128 -27.67 -30.23 9.19
CA PRO A 128 -28.27 -29.11 8.50
C PRO A 128 -28.59 -29.58 7.09
N SER A 129 -29.86 -29.58 6.72
CA SER A 129 -30.13 -29.17 5.35
C SER A 129 -29.58 -27.75 5.24
N THR A 130 -28.73 -27.47 4.27
CA THR A 130 -28.39 -26.10 3.80
C THR A 130 -29.63 -25.35 3.27
N GLN A 131 -30.81 -25.61 3.81
CA GLN A 131 -32.06 -24.91 3.52
C GLN A 131 -32.04 -23.58 4.26
N THR A 132 -31.43 -22.60 3.60
CA THR A 132 -32.09 -21.35 3.20
C THR A 132 -33.37 -21.03 3.96
N ALA A 133 -33.25 -20.56 5.20
CA ALA A 133 -34.44 -20.26 6.00
C ALA A 133 -35.15 -18.96 5.60
N SER A 134 -34.57 -18.13 4.71
CA SER A 134 -35.15 -16.85 4.27
C SER A 134 -35.41 -16.73 2.76
N GLY A 135 -34.92 -17.66 1.92
CA GLY A 135 -34.98 -17.51 0.46
C GLY A 135 -34.12 -16.35 -0.08
N GLU A 136 -33.34 -15.69 0.79
CA GLU A 136 -32.44 -14.61 0.41
C GLU A 136 -31.22 -15.19 -0.32
N THR A 137 -30.91 -14.61 -1.47
CA THR A 137 -29.73 -14.93 -2.26
C THR A 137 -28.71 -13.81 -2.18
N VAL A 138 -27.46 -14.17 -2.38
CA VAL A 138 -26.36 -13.23 -2.54
C VAL A 138 -25.65 -13.51 -3.85
N ARG A 139 -25.19 -12.46 -4.53
CA ARG A 139 -24.39 -12.65 -5.74
C ARG A 139 -22.93 -12.88 -5.37
N PHE A 140 -22.43 -14.10 -5.57
CA PHE A 140 -21.01 -14.40 -5.46
C PHE A 140 -20.30 -13.99 -6.75
N VAL A 141 -19.26 -13.15 -6.64
CA VAL A 141 -18.53 -12.57 -7.77
C VAL A 141 -17.06 -12.99 -7.68
N ALA A 142 -16.63 -13.83 -8.61
CA ALA A 142 -15.25 -14.30 -8.75
C ALA A 142 -14.57 -13.67 -9.99
N VAL A 143 -13.33 -14.05 -10.26
CA VAL A 143 -12.58 -13.60 -11.46
C VAL A 143 -13.18 -14.15 -12.76
N GLN A 144 -13.79 -15.32 -12.70
CA GLN A 144 -14.29 -16.05 -13.86
C GLN A 144 -15.75 -15.69 -14.19
N GLY A 145 -16.54 -15.23 -13.23
CA GLY A 145 -17.96 -15.00 -13.41
C GLY A 145 -18.66 -14.63 -12.11
N SER A 146 -19.97 -14.42 -12.18
CA SER A 146 -20.81 -14.32 -11.00
C SER A 146 -22.00 -15.24 -11.04
N ILE A 147 -22.37 -15.78 -9.88
CA ILE A 147 -23.52 -16.66 -9.69
C ILE A 147 -24.41 -16.11 -8.58
N GLU A 148 -25.69 -16.48 -8.58
CA GLU A 148 -26.55 -16.30 -7.41
C GLU A 148 -26.38 -17.53 -6.52
N ALA A 149 -25.95 -17.30 -5.29
CA ALA A 149 -25.79 -18.32 -4.29
C ALA A 149 -26.78 -18.07 -3.15
N PRO A 150 -27.29 -19.11 -2.48
CA PRO A 150 -28.13 -18.91 -1.31
C PRO A 150 -27.34 -18.28 -0.16
N TYR A 151 -27.98 -17.40 0.62
CA TYR A 151 -27.32 -16.79 1.76
C TYR A 151 -26.96 -17.85 2.82
N PRO A 152 -25.67 -18.02 3.16
CA PRO A 152 -25.24 -19.11 4.03
C PRO A 152 -25.63 -18.83 5.48
N CYS A 153 -26.64 -19.57 5.95
CA CYS A 153 -27.13 -19.53 7.32
C CYS A 153 -27.51 -20.92 7.81
N PHE A 154 -27.28 -21.15 9.10
CA PHE A 154 -27.78 -22.30 9.85
C PHE A 154 -28.91 -21.80 10.75
N ARG A 155 -30.10 -22.40 10.63
CA ARG A 155 -31.21 -22.21 11.57
C ARG A 155 -31.57 -23.56 12.17
N CYS A 156 -31.52 -23.67 13.48
CA CYS A 156 -31.95 -24.89 14.16
C CYS A 156 -33.48 -25.04 14.09
N ARG A 157 -33.96 -26.26 13.79
CA ARG A 157 -35.40 -26.59 13.77
C ARG A 157 -35.95 -26.95 15.15
N HIS A 158 -35.10 -27.31 16.10
CA HIS A 158 -35.49 -27.75 17.45
C HIS A 158 -35.48 -26.64 18.50
N CYS A 159 -34.78 -25.53 18.22
CA CYS A 159 -34.82 -24.36 19.10
C CYS A 159 -36.24 -23.79 19.13
N PRO A 160 -36.75 -23.39 20.31
CA PRO A 160 -38.05 -22.73 20.42
C PRO A 160 -38.13 -21.53 19.49
N ALA A 161 -39.29 -21.32 18.84
CA ALA A 161 -39.49 -20.20 17.91
C ALA A 161 -39.24 -18.82 18.54
N GLN A 162 -39.33 -18.72 19.87
CA GLN A 162 -39.08 -17.51 20.66
C GLN A 162 -37.58 -17.24 20.87
N LEU A 163 -36.73 -18.27 20.78
CA LEU A 163 -35.27 -18.22 20.94
C LEU A 163 -34.60 -19.10 19.87
N PRO A 164 -34.74 -18.78 18.58
CA PRO A 164 -34.18 -19.59 17.51
C PRO A 164 -32.65 -19.44 17.48
N PHE A 165 -31.92 -20.56 17.50
CA PHE A 165 -30.51 -20.53 17.15
C PHE A 165 -30.35 -20.31 15.66
N VAL A 166 -29.80 -19.15 15.29
CA VAL A 166 -29.44 -18.80 13.92
C VAL A 166 -27.96 -18.42 13.89
N ARG A 167 -27.18 -19.08 13.03
CA ARG A 167 -25.79 -18.70 12.74
C ARG A 167 -25.70 -18.30 11.27
N GLN A 168 -25.41 -17.03 11.03
CA GLN A 168 -25.13 -16.50 9.69
C GLN A 168 -23.62 -16.50 9.47
N VAL A 169 -23.18 -16.82 8.26
CA VAL A 169 -21.76 -16.73 7.89
C VAL A 169 -21.47 -15.32 7.39
N HIS A 170 -20.52 -14.64 8.01
CA HIS A 170 -20.03 -13.37 7.50
C HIS A 170 -19.14 -13.62 6.26
N PRO A 171 -19.21 -12.81 5.19
CA PRO A 171 -18.42 -13.02 3.97
C PRO A 171 -16.91 -13.14 4.24
N LEU A 172 -16.40 -12.39 5.23
CA LEU A 172 -14.98 -12.45 5.61
C LEU A 172 -14.55 -13.83 6.13
N GLU A 173 -15.45 -14.62 6.71
CA GLU A 173 -15.12 -15.97 7.21
C GLU A 173 -14.81 -16.95 6.07
N ILE A 174 -15.35 -16.70 4.87
CA ILE A 174 -15.28 -17.62 3.73
C ILE A 174 -14.43 -17.10 2.58
N GLY A 175 -13.53 -16.15 2.84
CA GLY A 175 -12.71 -15.63 1.76
C GLY A 175 -13.49 -14.75 0.78
N CYS A 176 -14.52 -14.04 1.25
CA CYS A 176 -15.23 -13.01 0.47
C CYS A 176 -15.22 -11.62 1.14
N PHE A 177 -15.40 -10.57 0.35
CA PHE A 177 -15.58 -9.18 0.80
C PHE A 177 -16.95 -8.64 0.37
N PRO A 178 -17.74 -8.04 1.27
CA PRO A 178 -19.09 -7.60 0.95
C PRO A 178 -19.12 -6.32 0.10
N SER A 179 -20.18 -6.15 -0.70
CA SER A 179 -20.46 -4.92 -1.43
C SER A 179 -20.87 -3.75 -0.54
N THR A 180 -21.53 -4.04 0.59
CA THR A 180 -21.97 -3.06 1.59
C THR A 180 -21.81 -3.66 2.99
N PRO A 181 -21.53 -2.83 4.02
CA PRO A 181 -21.39 -3.34 5.40
C PRO A 181 -22.69 -3.94 5.94
N ASP A 182 -23.83 -3.34 5.59
CA ASP A 182 -25.15 -3.82 5.97
C ASP A 182 -25.85 -4.46 4.76
N ARG A 183 -26.43 -5.65 4.98
CA ARG A 183 -27.16 -6.48 4.00
C ARG A 183 -26.55 -6.50 2.58
N PRO A 184 -25.34 -7.08 2.42
CA PRO A 184 -24.65 -7.11 1.13
C PRO A 184 -25.40 -7.92 0.07
N VAL A 185 -25.66 -7.28 -1.07
CA VAL A 185 -26.25 -7.92 -2.26
C VAL A 185 -25.22 -8.68 -3.11
N ALA A 186 -23.93 -8.38 -2.93
CA ALA A 186 -22.84 -9.07 -3.62
C ALA A 186 -21.65 -9.33 -2.69
N TRP A 187 -21.04 -10.51 -2.85
CA TRP A 187 -19.84 -10.96 -2.17
C TRP A 187 -18.73 -11.17 -3.20
N PHE A 188 -17.68 -10.37 -3.08
CA PHE A 188 -16.52 -10.43 -3.97
C PHE A 188 -15.48 -11.39 -3.42
N ASP A 189 -15.04 -12.34 -4.23
CA ASP A 189 -13.96 -13.26 -3.86
C ASP A 189 -12.65 -12.51 -3.54
N TRP A 190 -11.89 -12.97 -2.54
CA TRP A 190 -10.61 -12.36 -2.16
C TRP A 190 -9.60 -12.36 -3.32
N GLY A 191 -9.59 -13.41 -4.15
CA GLY A 191 -8.73 -13.50 -5.34
C GLY A 191 -9.09 -12.43 -6.37
N LEU A 192 -10.38 -12.14 -6.55
CA LEU A 192 -10.82 -10.99 -7.35
C LEU A 192 -10.35 -9.67 -6.75
N MET A 193 -10.51 -9.46 -5.43
CA MET A 193 -10.06 -8.23 -4.77
C MET A 193 -8.54 -8.03 -4.89
N GLN A 194 -7.76 -9.08 -4.67
CA GLN A 194 -6.30 -9.07 -4.85
C GLN A 194 -5.91 -8.69 -6.27
N GLN A 195 -6.55 -9.29 -7.28
CA GLN A 195 -6.28 -8.99 -8.68
C GLN A 195 -6.55 -7.52 -9.02
N VAL A 196 -7.66 -6.96 -8.52
CA VAL A 196 -8.00 -5.53 -8.70
C VAL A 196 -6.91 -4.64 -8.10
N CYS A 197 -6.51 -4.91 -6.85
CA CYS A 197 -5.51 -4.10 -6.15
C CYS A 197 -4.13 -4.18 -6.82
N PHE A 198 -3.68 -5.36 -7.23
CA PHE A 198 -2.41 -5.51 -7.95
C PHE A 198 -2.43 -4.79 -9.29
N LEU A 199 -3.50 -4.94 -10.08
CA LEU A 199 -3.58 -4.28 -11.37
C LEU A 199 -3.54 -2.75 -11.24
N ARG A 200 -4.21 -2.20 -10.23
CA ARG A 200 -4.20 -0.76 -9.92
C ARG A 200 -2.83 -0.24 -9.51
N ALA A 201 -2.04 -1.05 -8.82
CA ALA A 201 -0.68 -0.68 -8.40
C ALA A 201 0.31 -0.77 -9.57
N GLU A 202 0.16 -1.76 -10.43
CA GLU A 202 1.06 -1.96 -11.57
C GLU A 202 0.77 -1.01 -12.74
N SER A 203 -0.51 -0.72 -13.01
CA SER A 203 -0.93 -0.03 -14.24
C SER A 203 -1.99 1.03 -13.98
N PRO A 204 -1.96 2.17 -14.72
CA PRO A 204 -2.98 3.20 -14.64
C PRO A 204 -4.30 2.74 -15.29
N CYS A 205 -4.99 1.81 -14.63
CA CYS A 205 -6.31 1.33 -15.02
C CYS A 205 -7.39 2.04 -14.19
N SER A 206 -8.35 2.67 -14.85
CA SER A 206 -9.49 3.29 -14.15
C SER A 206 -10.44 2.21 -13.62
N ALA A 207 -11.19 2.52 -12.55
CA ALA A 207 -12.22 1.62 -12.03
C ALA A 207 -13.26 1.24 -13.11
N SER A 208 -13.63 2.20 -13.98
CA SER A 208 -14.55 1.95 -15.10
C SER A 208 -13.94 1.02 -16.15
N ALA A 209 -12.65 1.19 -16.49
CA ALA A 209 -11.98 0.29 -17.43
C ALA A 209 -11.93 -1.15 -16.89
N TYR A 210 -11.69 -1.30 -15.59
CA TYR A 210 -11.74 -2.60 -14.93
C TYR A 210 -13.15 -3.20 -14.93
N SER A 211 -14.17 -2.43 -14.55
CA SER A 211 -15.57 -2.88 -14.56
C SER A 211 -15.98 -3.39 -15.95
N LYS A 212 -15.65 -2.63 -17.02
CA LYS A 212 -15.91 -3.04 -18.40
C LYS A 212 -15.18 -4.32 -18.80
N MET A 213 -13.91 -4.45 -18.39
CA MET A 213 -13.13 -5.67 -18.63
C MET A 213 -13.78 -6.88 -17.94
N LEU A 214 -14.14 -6.73 -16.67
CA LEU A 214 -14.80 -7.77 -15.87
C LEU A 214 -16.13 -8.20 -16.50
N GLN A 215 -16.99 -7.23 -16.84
CA GLN A 215 -18.25 -7.48 -17.52
C GLN A 215 -18.06 -8.25 -18.84
N ARG A 216 -17.07 -7.84 -19.66
CA ARG A 216 -16.76 -8.51 -20.92
C ARG A 216 -16.30 -9.95 -20.70
N GLN A 217 -15.41 -10.16 -19.75
CA GLN A 217 -14.90 -11.50 -19.42
C GLN A 217 -16.01 -12.41 -18.91
N HIS A 218 -16.86 -11.90 -18.01
CA HIS A 218 -17.97 -12.64 -17.43
C HIS A 218 -19.05 -12.98 -18.47
N ALA A 219 -19.33 -12.06 -19.40
CA ALA A 219 -20.22 -12.31 -20.53
C ALA A 219 -19.69 -13.41 -21.47
N ILE A 220 -18.38 -13.41 -21.77
CA ILE A 220 -17.73 -14.46 -22.57
C ILE A 220 -17.86 -15.83 -21.88
N ASN A 221 -17.74 -15.86 -20.56
CA ASN A 221 -17.84 -17.10 -19.78
C ASN A 221 -19.29 -17.55 -19.54
N GLY A 222 -20.28 -16.79 -20.00
CA GLY A 222 -21.70 -17.11 -19.82
C GLY A 222 -22.25 -16.84 -18.42
N LEU A 223 -21.51 -16.14 -17.55
CA LEU A 223 -21.87 -15.85 -16.15
C LEU A 223 -21.76 -14.34 -15.87
N PRO A 224 -22.58 -13.50 -16.53
CA PRO A 224 -22.44 -12.05 -16.50
C PRO A 224 -22.68 -11.47 -15.10
N THR A 225 -21.91 -10.44 -14.75
CA THR A 225 -22.14 -9.64 -13.53
C THR A 225 -22.96 -8.39 -13.86
N PRO A 226 -24.01 -8.09 -13.07
CA PRO A 226 -24.78 -6.86 -13.24
C PRO A 226 -23.91 -5.61 -13.16
N ALA A 227 -24.22 -4.61 -13.99
CA ALA A 227 -23.37 -3.44 -14.15
C ALA A 227 -23.08 -2.70 -12.82
N GLY A 228 -24.12 -2.45 -12.01
CA GLY A 228 -23.94 -1.78 -10.72
C GLY A 228 -23.04 -2.53 -9.73
N ILE A 229 -23.04 -3.87 -9.78
CA ILE A 229 -22.15 -4.70 -8.94
C ILE A 229 -20.72 -4.65 -9.47
N ALA A 230 -20.54 -4.73 -10.79
CA ALA A 230 -19.23 -4.61 -11.42
C ALA A 230 -18.59 -3.22 -11.18
N ASP A 231 -19.41 -2.17 -11.18
CA ASP A 231 -18.95 -0.81 -10.89
C ASP A 231 -18.53 -0.64 -9.41
N ALA A 232 -19.17 -1.37 -8.50
CA ALA A 232 -18.84 -1.37 -7.08
C ALA A 232 -17.54 -2.11 -6.73
N VAL A 233 -17.06 -3.04 -7.58
CA VAL A 233 -15.81 -3.81 -7.37
C VAL A 233 -14.65 -2.89 -7.03
N GLY A 234 -14.57 -1.75 -7.69
CA GLY A 234 -13.49 -0.82 -7.49
C GLY A 234 -13.47 -0.19 -6.10
N THR A 235 -14.64 0.15 -5.56
CA THR A 235 -14.79 0.66 -4.20
C THR A 235 -14.56 -0.45 -3.19
N ALA A 236 -15.17 -1.62 -3.40
CA ALA A 236 -14.98 -2.80 -2.55
C ALA A 236 -13.49 -3.18 -2.40
N ALA A 237 -12.73 -3.18 -3.50
CA ALA A 237 -11.30 -3.47 -3.47
C ALA A 237 -10.49 -2.43 -2.66
N ALA A 238 -10.88 -1.15 -2.68
CA ALA A 238 -10.22 -0.12 -1.87
C ALA A 238 -10.48 -0.32 -0.37
N HIS A 239 -11.72 -0.63 0.00
CA HIS A 239 -12.08 -0.97 1.38
C HIS A 239 -11.39 -2.26 1.84
N TRP A 240 -11.38 -3.29 0.98
CA TRP A 240 -10.70 -4.55 1.24
C TRP A 240 -9.21 -4.33 1.51
N ASP A 241 -8.52 -3.56 0.66
CA ASP A 241 -7.11 -3.23 0.84
C ASP A 241 -6.84 -2.47 2.16
N ARG A 242 -7.77 -1.60 2.58
CA ARG A 242 -7.69 -0.93 3.89
C ARG A 242 -7.82 -1.92 5.04
N VAL A 243 -8.81 -2.81 5.00
CA VAL A 243 -9.01 -3.85 6.02
C VAL A 243 -7.77 -4.74 6.12
N GLN A 244 -7.22 -5.19 4.99
CA GLN A 244 -5.98 -5.98 4.96
C GLN A 244 -4.79 -5.24 5.58
N SER A 245 -4.71 -3.92 5.38
CA SER A 245 -3.67 -3.09 6.01
C SER A 245 -3.81 -3.02 7.53
N LEU A 246 -5.03 -2.89 8.02
CA LEU A 246 -5.32 -2.84 9.46
C LEU A 246 -5.03 -4.19 10.12
N MET A 247 -5.44 -5.30 9.50
CA MET A 247 -5.17 -6.66 10.01
C MET A 247 -3.67 -6.92 10.13
N ARG A 248 -2.87 -6.61 9.10
CA ARG A 248 -1.40 -6.71 9.17
C ARG A 248 -0.80 -5.85 10.27
N THR A 249 -1.36 -4.67 10.50
CA THR A 249 -0.90 -3.79 11.58
C THR A 249 -1.15 -4.44 12.94
N CYS A 250 -2.29 -5.11 13.13
CA CYS A 250 -2.59 -5.79 14.40
C CYS A 250 -1.74 -7.03 14.63
N GLU A 251 -1.49 -7.81 13.58
CA GLU A 251 -0.55 -8.94 13.60
C GLU A 251 0.86 -8.49 14.02
N LEU A 252 1.37 -7.40 13.43
CA LEU A 252 2.68 -6.83 13.79
C LEU A 252 2.75 -6.35 15.25
N LEU A 253 1.61 -6.04 15.86
CA LEU A 253 1.53 -5.58 17.26
C LEU A 253 1.23 -6.71 18.25
N GLY A 254 0.88 -7.91 17.78
CA GLY A 254 0.36 -8.97 18.65
C GLY A 254 -0.94 -8.58 19.35
N VAL A 255 -1.77 -7.74 18.73
CA VAL A 255 -3.07 -7.34 19.27
C VAL A 255 -4.15 -8.24 18.66
N ASP A 256 -4.68 -9.16 19.46
CA ASP A 256 -5.70 -10.13 19.05
C ASP A 256 -7.10 -9.50 18.88
N ASP A 257 -7.33 -8.30 19.44
CA ASP A 257 -8.64 -7.62 19.39
C ASP A 257 -8.51 -6.14 18.99
N ILE A 258 -8.92 -5.81 17.76
CA ILE A 258 -9.00 -4.42 17.24
C ILE A 258 -9.98 -3.58 18.06
N LEU A 259 -11.02 -4.17 18.64
CA LEU A 259 -12.02 -3.46 19.42
C LEU A 259 -11.51 -3.07 20.82
N ALA A 260 -10.45 -3.73 21.30
CA ALA A 260 -9.78 -3.38 22.56
C ALA A 260 -8.88 -2.14 22.43
N LEU A 261 -8.63 -1.66 21.20
CA LEU A 261 -8.02 -0.36 20.95
C LEU A 261 -9.07 0.72 21.22
N GLU A 262 -9.32 1.02 22.50
CA GLU A 262 -10.13 2.18 22.88
C GLU A 262 -9.52 3.42 22.20
N PRO A 263 -10.33 4.24 21.49
CA PRO A 263 -9.89 5.56 21.08
C PRO A 263 -9.65 6.36 22.36
N SER A 264 -8.39 6.40 22.82
CA SER A 264 -7.99 7.29 23.91
C SER A 264 -8.57 8.67 23.60
N ASN A 265 -9.27 9.27 24.56
CA ASN A 265 -10.06 10.51 24.53
C ASN A 265 -9.29 11.78 24.06
N ALA A 266 -8.61 11.72 22.92
CA ALA A 266 -7.98 12.83 22.24
C ALA A 266 -8.66 12.98 20.88
N THR A 267 -9.47 14.05 20.78
CA THR A 267 -10.08 14.62 19.58
C THR A 267 -11.10 13.77 18.82
N ARG A 268 -12.38 14.15 18.97
CA ARG A 268 -13.42 13.97 17.95
C ARG A 268 -12.85 14.40 16.59
N GLY A 269 -12.50 13.43 15.75
CA GLY A 269 -11.88 13.68 14.44
C GLY A 269 -10.66 12.81 14.13
N ALA A 270 -10.11 12.07 15.09
CA ALA A 270 -9.08 11.06 14.83
C ALA A 270 -9.74 9.79 14.27
N SER A 271 -9.20 9.26 13.17
CA SER A 271 -9.66 7.99 12.60
C SER A 271 -9.30 6.85 13.56
N THR A 272 -10.01 5.71 13.53
CA THR A 272 -9.63 4.51 14.30
C THR A 272 -8.20 4.04 14.00
N SER A 273 -7.67 4.40 12.82
CA SER A 273 -6.26 4.25 12.48
C SER A 273 -5.31 5.17 13.22
N ASP A 274 -5.69 6.39 13.61
CA ASP A 274 -4.82 7.29 14.38
C ASP A 274 -4.69 6.82 15.84
N ALA A 275 -5.77 6.26 16.41
CA ALA A 275 -5.74 5.63 17.74
C ALA A 275 -4.90 4.34 17.72
N ALA A 276 -5.12 3.47 16.71
CA ALA A 276 -4.30 2.27 16.52
C ALA A 276 -2.83 2.62 16.23
N ALA A 277 -2.56 3.62 15.39
CA ALA A 277 -1.20 4.05 15.06
C ALA A 277 -0.52 4.82 16.22
N GLY A 278 -1.29 5.50 17.06
CA GLY A 278 -0.85 6.08 18.33
C GLY A 278 -0.44 5.01 19.33
N ALA A 279 -1.24 3.94 19.46
CA ALA A 279 -0.91 2.77 20.26
C ALA A 279 0.32 2.00 19.71
N VAL A 280 0.45 1.86 18.38
CA VAL A 280 1.65 1.32 17.68
C VAL A 280 2.90 2.10 18.04
N ALA A 281 2.83 3.44 17.97
CA ALA A 281 3.95 4.32 18.24
C ALA A 281 4.38 4.28 19.72
N ALA A 282 3.42 4.12 20.63
CA ALA A 282 3.65 3.96 22.07
C ALA A 282 4.23 2.58 22.42
N ALA A 283 3.88 1.52 21.68
CA ALA A 283 4.35 0.15 21.90
C ALA A 283 5.70 -0.19 21.25
N GLY A 284 6.32 0.76 20.53
CA GLY A 284 7.63 0.55 19.89
C GLY A 284 7.62 -0.32 18.62
N GLY A 285 6.43 -0.73 18.14
CA GLY A 285 6.25 -1.40 16.85
C GLY A 285 6.40 -0.42 15.68
N GLY A 286 7.02 -0.86 14.59
CA GLY A 286 7.10 -0.08 13.36
C GLY A 286 5.75 -0.01 12.65
N ARG A 287 5.35 1.17 12.17
CA ARG A 287 4.21 1.29 11.22
C ARG A 287 4.65 0.71 9.88
N TRP A 288 3.72 0.26 9.03
CA TRP A 288 4.03 -0.19 7.66
C TRP A 288 4.74 0.89 6.80
N MET A 289 4.63 2.15 7.22
CA MET A 289 5.28 3.32 6.60
C MET A 289 6.73 3.53 7.07
N ASP A 290 7.14 2.86 8.14
CA ASP A 290 8.47 3.02 8.72
C ASP A 290 9.46 2.17 7.93
N CYS A 291 10.60 2.78 7.62
CA CYS A 291 11.65 2.05 6.93
C CYS A 291 12.34 1.08 7.92
N PRO A 292 12.36 -0.24 7.64
CA PRO A 292 12.96 -1.22 8.53
C PRO A 292 14.49 -1.06 8.66
N ALA A 293 15.14 -0.39 7.70
CA ALA A 293 16.58 -0.11 7.75
C ALA A 293 16.93 1.26 8.37
N CYS A 294 15.99 2.20 8.47
CA CYS A 294 16.28 3.47 9.15
C CYS A 294 16.11 3.33 10.67
N TRP A 295 15.10 2.59 11.13
CA TRP A 295 14.76 2.47 12.55
C TRP A 295 14.80 3.82 13.30
N ARG A 296 14.13 4.84 12.73
CA ARG A 296 14.13 6.26 13.16
C ARG A 296 15.46 7.01 13.01
N GLN A 297 16.58 6.37 12.68
CA GLN A 297 17.85 7.00 12.36
C GLN A 297 18.13 6.95 10.85
N CYS A 298 17.88 8.06 10.16
CA CYS A 298 17.98 8.12 8.71
C CYS A 298 19.19 8.95 8.28
N VAL A 299 20.11 8.38 7.51
CA VAL A 299 21.30 9.12 7.01
C VAL A 299 20.90 10.27 6.08
N ALA A 300 19.89 10.08 5.23
CA ALA A 300 19.49 11.09 4.24
C ALA A 300 18.04 10.94 3.82
N VAL A 301 17.40 12.09 3.58
CA VAL A 301 16.01 12.19 3.11
C VAL A 301 15.98 13.06 1.87
N SER A 302 15.18 12.70 0.88
CA SER A 302 15.00 13.45 -0.36
C SER A 302 13.58 13.94 -0.49
N GLY A 303 13.40 15.24 -0.76
CA GLY A 303 12.11 15.89 -0.96
C GLY A 303 12.02 16.55 -2.32
N ASP A 304 10.82 16.50 -2.88
CA ASP A 304 10.49 17.09 -4.17
C ASP A 304 8.96 17.22 -4.29
N ALA A 305 8.52 18.06 -5.24
CA ALA A 305 7.15 18.32 -5.61
C ALA A 305 6.84 17.83 -7.04
N CYS A 306 6.01 16.80 -7.17
CA CYS A 306 5.51 16.32 -8.45
C CYS A 306 4.33 17.17 -8.97
N LEU A 307 4.63 18.22 -9.73
CA LEU A 307 3.64 19.06 -10.42
C LEU A 307 2.88 18.34 -11.56
N GLY A 308 3.30 17.12 -11.89
CA GLY A 308 2.60 16.25 -12.83
C GLY A 308 1.30 15.68 -12.29
N LEU A 309 1.13 15.59 -10.97
CA LEU A 309 -0.01 14.97 -10.29
C LEU A 309 -1.13 15.96 -9.97
N ARG A 310 -1.53 16.79 -10.93
CA ARG A 310 -2.60 17.79 -10.73
C ARG A 310 -3.99 17.16 -10.62
N HIS A 311 -4.89 17.82 -9.91
CA HIS A 311 -6.27 17.38 -9.70
C HIS A 311 -7.27 18.40 -10.23
N PHE A 312 -8.27 17.95 -10.99
CA PHE A 312 -9.25 18.85 -11.59
C PHE A 312 -10.28 19.33 -10.57
N LYS A 313 -10.51 20.64 -10.53
CA LYS A 313 -11.53 21.24 -9.68
C LYS A 313 -12.93 20.67 -9.95
N ALA A 314 -13.23 20.34 -11.20
CA ALA A 314 -14.51 19.73 -11.59
C ALA A 314 -14.74 18.33 -10.99
N ALA A 315 -13.68 17.61 -10.61
CA ALA A 315 -13.80 16.31 -9.97
C ALA A 315 -14.14 16.41 -8.47
N ALA A 316 -13.94 17.59 -7.85
CA ALA A 316 -14.26 17.83 -6.45
C ALA A 316 -15.72 18.25 -6.19
N SER A 317 -16.44 18.75 -7.20
CA SER A 317 -17.73 19.45 -7.01
C SER A 317 -18.91 18.56 -6.57
N GLY A 318 -18.77 17.23 -6.61
CA GLY A 318 -19.81 16.28 -6.18
C GLY A 318 -19.40 15.38 -5.01
N SER A 319 -18.28 15.69 -4.34
CA SER A 319 -17.65 14.77 -3.38
C SER A 319 -17.06 15.46 -2.15
N LEU A 320 -17.53 16.67 -1.83
CA LEU A 320 -17.00 17.46 -0.71
C LEU A 320 -17.18 16.78 0.64
N ASP A 321 -18.21 15.93 0.77
CA ASP A 321 -18.50 15.19 2.01
C ASP A 321 -17.69 13.88 2.14
N LEU A 322 -16.99 13.46 1.08
CA LEU A 322 -16.17 12.25 1.14
C LEU A 322 -14.89 12.54 1.93
N GLN A 323 -14.59 11.67 2.89
CA GLN A 323 -13.33 11.67 3.62
C GLN A 323 -12.43 10.51 3.14
N PRO A 324 -11.10 10.70 3.12
CA PRO A 324 -10.18 9.60 2.85
C PRO A 324 -10.37 8.46 3.85
N LEU A 325 -10.36 7.21 3.39
CA LEU A 325 -10.40 6.01 4.23
C LEU A 325 -9.15 5.89 5.11
N ALA A 326 -8.03 6.44 4.62
CA ALA A 326 -6.73 6.45 5.29
C ALA A 326 -6.32 7.89 5.66
N ALA A 327 -7.26 8.69 6.16
CA ALA A 327 -6.96 10.02 6.67
C ALA A 327 -5.89 9.92 7.78
N GLY A 328 -4.80 10.70 7.64
CA GLY A 328 -3.69 10.68 8.61
C GLY A 328 -2.59 9.65 8.35
N ASP A 329 -2.72 8.74 7.38
CA ASP A 329 -1.69 7.73 7.08
C ASP A 329 -0.40 8.40 6.53
N LEU A 330 -0.38 8.79 5.25
CA LEU A 330 0.78 9.45 4.59
C LEU A 330 0.54 10.92 4.27
N PHE A 331 -0.68 11.29 3.87
CA PHE A 331 -1.02 12.68 3.56
C PHE A 331 -1.21 13.48 4.85
N ILE A 332 -0.47 14.57 4.95
CA ILE A 332 -0.67 15.59 5.97
C ILE A 332 -2.05 16.23 5.74
N SER A 333 -2.76 16.51 6.83
CA SER A 333 -4.07 17.15 6.82
C SER A 333 -4.07 18.42 5.98
N GLU A 334 -4.96 18.48 5.00
CA GLU A 334 -5.10 19.64 4.11
C GLU A 334 -5.51 20.89 4.87
N LYS A 335 -6.26 20.74 5.97
CA LYS A 335 -6.64 21.85 6.85
C LYS A 335 -5.40 22.48 7.47
N LEU A 336 -4.51 21.66 8.04
CA LEU A 336 -3.25 22.12 8.65
C LEU A 336 -2.38 22.86 7.62
N VAL A 337 -2.28 22.31 6.41
CA VAL A 337 -1.47 22.89 5.32
C VAL A 337 -2.02 24.25 4.92
N MET A 338 -3.34 24.37 4.75
CA MET A 338 -4.00 25.63 4.38
C MET A 338 -3.90 26.69 5.48
N GLU A 339 -4.01 26.28 6.75
CA GLU A 339 -3.81 27.17 7.90
C GLU A 339 -2.36 27.69 7.91
N ARG A 340 -1.37 26.80 7.76
CA ARG A 340 0.05 27.20 7.75
C ARG A 340 0.38 28.12 6.57
N LEU A 341 -0.15 27.84 5.38
CA LEU A 341 -0.01 28.72 4.21
C LEU A 341 -0.59 30.12 4.47
N LYS A 342 -1.71 30.21 5.19
CA LYS A 342 -2.33 31.49 5.56
C LYS A 342 -1.50 32.24 6.61
N GLU A 343 -0.99 31.53 7.61
CA GLU A 343 -0.16 32.09 8.69
C GLU A 343 1.16 32.66 8.16
N ARG A 344 1.86 31.89 7.32
CA ARG A 344 3.13 32.32 6.70
C ARG A 344 2.90 33.41 5.65
N GLY A 345 1.76 33.39 4.98
CA GLY A 345 1.45 34.29 3.87
C GLY A 345 2.44 34.13 2.71
N LYS A 346 2.52 35.13 1.82
CA LYS A 346 3.56 35.16 0.79
C LYS A 346 4.87 35.60 1.43
N MET A 347 5.63 34.66 2.00
CA MET A 347 7.00 34.95 2.40
C MET A 347 7.84 35.22 1.15
N ALA A 348 8.26 36.47 0.99
CA ALA A 348 9.17 36.84 -0.10
C ALA A 348 10.49 36.07 0.07
N ASP A 349 10.96 35.45 -1.02
CA ASP A 349 12.32 34.91 -1.10
C ASP A 349 13.30 36.08 -0.90
N PRO A 350 14.03 36.17 0.23
CA PRO A 350 14.97 37.26 0.48
C PRO A 350 16.09 37.29 -0.56
N ASP A 351 16.36 36.14 -1.20
CA ASP A 351 17.37 35.93 -2.21
C ASP A 351 16.73 35.70 -3.59
N ALA A 352 15.78 36.57 -3.97
CA ALA A 352 15.09 36.56 -5.27
C ALA A 352 16.03 36.60 -6.52
N VAL A 353 17.35 36.66 -6.32
CA VAL A 353 18.36 36.40 -7.35
C VAL A 353 18.16 34.98 -7.90
N SER A 354 17.90 34.85 -9.20
CA SER A 354 17.60 33.56 -9.84
C SER A 354 18.82 32.63 -9.80
N CYS A 355 18.86 31.76 -8.79
CA CYS A 355 19.96 30.81 -8.57
C CYS A 355 20.04 29.71 -9.64
N SER A 356 18.92 29.33 -10.25
CA SER A 356 18.85 28.31 -11.29
C SER A 356 18.34 28.90 -12.61
N LYS A 357 18.91 28.46 -13.73
CA LYS A 357 18.43 28.81 -15.08
C LYS A 357 17.18 28.03 -15.48
N PHE A 358 16.74 27.08 -14.64
CA PHE A 358 15.60 26.19 -14.90
C PHE A 358 14.29 26.90 -14.56
N LYS A 359 13.44 27.11 -15.57
CA LYS A 359 12.13 27.77 -15.43
C LYS A 359 10.97 26.76 -15.45
N ALA A 360 11.06 25.68 -14.66
CA ALA A 360 9.99 24.66 -14.62
C ALA A 360 8.64 25.25 -14.16
N ALA A 361 8.65 26.12 -13.14
CA ALA A 361 7.43 26.74 -12.60
C ALA A 361 6.66 27.63 -13.61
N LYS A 362 7.35 28.32 -14.54
CA LYS A 362 6.71 29.30 -15.44
C LYS A 362 5.92 28.69 -16.60
N VAL A 363 6.09 27.40 -16.91
CA VAL A 363 5.42 26.76 -18.06
C VAL A 363 3.94 26.47 -17.78
N PHE A 364 3.50 26.54 -16.52
CA PHE A 364 2.19 26.01 -16.11
C PHE A 364 1.10 27.06 -15.80
N GLY A 365 1.45 28.35 -15.77
CA GLY A 365 0.56 29.44 -15.30
C GLY A 365 -0.75 29.63 -16.08
N ARG A 366 -0.87 29.12 -17.32
CA ARG A 366 -2.10 29.26 -18.13
C ARG A 366 -3.17 28.19 -17.86
N ARG A 367 -2.86 27.11 -17.13
CA ARG A 367 -3.81 26.01 -16.85
C ARG A 367 -4.16 25.82 -15.38
N ALA A 368 -3.58 26.59 -14.46
CA ALA A 368 -3.79 26.45 -13.02
C ALA A 368 -5.26 26.63 -12.59
N ALA A 369 -6.03 27.48 -13.28
CA ALA A 369 -7.43 27.77 -12.92
C ALA A 369 -8.37 26.55 -12.93
N ASN A 370 -8.04 25.50 -13.71
CA ASN A 370 -8.87 24.30 -13.81
C ASN A 370 -8.54 23.26 -12.73
N TYR A 371 -7.48 23.49 -11.95
CA TYR A 371 -7.01 22.57 -10.94
C TYR A 371 -7.24 23.17 -9.55
N ASP A 372 -7.77 22.37 -8.64
CA ASP A 372 -7.82 22.71 -7.22
C ASP A 372 -6.55 22.25 -6.50
N ARG A 373 -5.83 21.24 -7.04
CA ARG A 373 -4.47 20.84 -6.61
C ARG A 373 -3.46 20.88 -7.72
N LEU A 374 -2.32 21.51 -7.43
CA LEU A 374 -1.26 21.76 -8.41
C LEU A 374 -0.20 20.65 -8.45
N GLY A 375 -0.24 19.69 -7.52
CA GLY A 375 0.68 18.56 -7.47
C GLY A 375 0.67 17.86 -6.12
N VAL A 376 1.72 17.09 -5.87
CA VAL A 376 1.99 16.41 -4.59
C VAL A 376 3.46 16.55 -4.26
N ALA A 377 3.78 16.98 -3.04
CA ALA A 377 5.14 16.92 -2.51
C ALA A 377 5.27 15.78 -1.49
N ALA A 378 6.46 15.25 -1.35
CA ALA A 378 6.75 14.20 -0.38
C ALA A 378 8.19 14.27 0.10
N PHE A 379 8.46 13.56 1.19
CA PHE A 379 9.81 13.11 1.53
C PHE A 379 9.94 11.61 1.28
N ALA A 380 11.14 11.15 0.94
CA ALA A 380 11.52 9.75 0.86
C ALA A 380 12.89 9.52 1.51
N CYS A 381 13.04 8.47 2.30
CA CYS A 381 14.35 8.10 2.85
C CYS A 381 15.26 7.49 1.77
N ARG A 382 16.55 7.34 2.08
CA ARG A 382 17.54 6.72 1.17
C ARG A 382 17.17 5.29 0.73
N HIS A 383 16.33 4.58 1.47
CA HIS A 383 15.87 3.23 1.13
C HIS A 383 14.63 3.23 0.22
N GLY A 384 14.01 4.40 -0.01
CA GLY A 384 12.85 4.58 -0.89
C GLY A 384 11.50 4.47 -0.21
N PHE A 385 11.46 4.49 1.13
CA PHE A 385 10.22 4.59 1.92
C PHE A 385 9.82 6.05 2.08
N VAL A 386 8.52 6.31 2.15
CA VAL A 386 7.92 7.64 2.12
C VAL A 386 7.31 7.91 3.50
N PRO A 387 7.94 8.76 4.33
CA PRO A 387 7.41 9.09 5.65
C PRO A 387 6.17 10.00 5.62
N ALA A 388 6.07 10.92 4.64
CA ALA A 388 4.99 11.89 4.58
C ALA A 388 4.80 12.46 3.16
N MET A 389 3.57 12.88 2.86
CA MET A 389 3.14 13.49 1.61
C MET A 389 2.21 14.68 1.88
N VAL A 390 2.13 15.61 0.93
CA VAL A 390 1.23 16.77 0.99
C VAL A 390 0.70 17.12 -0.39
N SER A 391 -0.58 17.45 -0.48
CA SER A 391 -1.19 17.98 -1.70
C SER A 391 -0.90 19.48 -1.83
N LEU A 392 -0.49 19.93 -3.02
CA LEU A 392 -0.20 21.34 -3.28
C LEU A 392 -1.49 22.09 -3.61
N HIS A 393 -1.90 23.04 -2.77
CA HIS A 393 -3.08 23.90 -2.97
C HIS A 393 -2.76 25.19 -3.72
N THR A 394 -1.50 25.57 -3.72
CA THR A 394 -0.92 26.73 -4.39
C THR A 394 0.21 26.25 -5.30
N GLU A 395 0.89 27.20 -5.96
CA GLU A 395 2.20 26.90 -6.54
C GLU A 395 3.16 26.38 -5.47
N GLU A 396 4.23 25.73 -5.91
CA GLU A 396 5.25 25.22 -4.99
C GLU A 396 5.79 26.33 -4.10
N ASP A 397 5.80 26.06 -2.79
CA ASP A 397 6.14 27.00 -1.73
C ASP A 397 6.97 26.27 -0.66
N PHE A 398 7.86 27.00 0.02
CA PHE A 398 8.68 26.44 1.11
C PHE A 398 7.85 25.93 2.28
N VAL A 399 6.63 26.45 2.48
CA VAL A 399 5.70 25.96 3.50
C VAL A 399 5.40 24.47 3.36
N TYR A 400 5.37 23.93 2.13
CA TYR A 400 5.14 22.48 1.94
C TYR A 400 6.29 21.64 2.50
N TYR A 401 7.52 22.10 2.35
CA TYR A 401 8.70 21.42 2.89
C TYR A 401 8.83 21.59 4.41
N GLU A 402 8.36 22.72 4.95
CA GLU A 402 8.22 22.96 6.40
C GLU A 402 7.30 21.92 7.04
N VAL A 403 6.05 21.80 6.57
CA VAL A 403 5.09 20.85 7.15
C VAL A 403 5.54 19.40 6.97
N LEU A 404 6.22 19.09 5.86
CA LEU A 404 6.85 17.79 5.65
C LEU A 404 7.99 17.54 6.65
N LEU A 405 8.79 18.54 7.03
CA LEU A 405 9.85 18.41 8.03
C LEU A 405 9.27 18.19 9.44
N GLU A 406 8.19 18.88 9.79
CA GLU A 406 7.47 18.63 11.06
C GLU A 406 6.92 17.20 11.12
N ALA A 407 6.29 16.73 10.04
CA ALA A 407 5.84 15.34 9.95
C ALA A 407 7.01 14.34 10.02
N LEU A 408 8.16 14.71 9.44
CA LEU A 408 9.37 13.90 9.48
C LEU A 408 9.93 13.78 10.90
N LYS A 409 9.96 14.88 11.67
CA LYS A 409 10.39 14.92 13.07
C LYS A 409 9.63 13.94 13.96
N GLN A 410 8.34 13.71 13.66
CA GLN A 410 7.52 12.75 14.41
C GLN A 410 7.89 11.29 14.13
N ARG A 411 8.61 11.01 13.03
CA ARG A 411 8.90 9.64 12.56
C ARG A 411 10.38 9.27 12.61
N MET A 412 11.26 10.26 12.66
CA MET A 412 12.70 10.04 12.73
C MET A 412 13.40 11.09 13.58
N ASP A 413 14.51 10.66 14.17
CA ASP A 413 15.44 11.56 14.82
C ASP A 413 16.16 12.39 13.75
N LEU A 414 15.74 13.66 13.60
CA LEU A 414 16.33 14.57 12.64
C LEU A 414 17.81 14.89 12.95
N ALA A 415 18.29 14.68 14.18
CA ALA A 415 19.70 14.83 14.50
C ALA A 415 20.58 13.76 13.83
N SER A 416 19.99 12.62 13.47
CA SER A 416 20.68 11.55 12.71
C SER A 416 20.84 11.88 11.22
N VAL A 417 20.04 12.83 10.69
CA VAL A 417 20.00 13.17 9.27
C VAL A 417 21.23 13.98 8.86
N LYS A 418 22.04 13.40 7.96
CA LYS A 418 23.26 14.02 7.43
C LYS A 418 22.99 14.92 6.22
N ALA A 419 21.87 14.73 5.52
CA ALA A 419 21.40 15.68 4.52
C ALA A 419 19.90 15.52 4.21
N VAL A 420 19.25 16.66 4.04
CA VAL A 420 17.95 16.79 3.37
C VAL A 420 18.20 17.26 1.95
N PHE A 421 17.85 16.43 0.98
CA PHE A 421 17.95 16.75 -0.45
C PHE A 421 16.69 17.48 -0.90
N LEU A 422 16.87 18.68 -1.47
CA LEU A 422 15.83 19.47 -2.13
C LEU A 422 16.44 20.15 -3.34
N ASP A 423 15.73 20.23 -4.46
CA ASP A 423 16.18 20.97 -5.64
C ASP A 423 16.43 22.46 -5.34
N VAL A 424 15.66 22.99 -4.39
CA VAL A 424 15.73 24.36 -3.91
C VAL A 424 16.50 24.51 -2.60
N ALA A 425 17.27 23.50 -2.18
CA ALA A 425 18.02 23.49 -0.91
C ALA A 425 18.84 24.77 -0.67
N CYS A 426 19.46 25.32 -1.72
CA CYS A 426 20.26 26.53 -1.63
C CYS A 426 19.48 27.78 -1.17
N LYS A 427 18.17 27.81 -1.40
CA LYS A 427 17.25 28.86 -0.97
C LYS A 427 16.51 28.47 0.30
N PHE A 428 16.10 27.20 0.39
CA PHE A 428 15.38 26.67 1.53
C PHE A 428 16.19 26.78 2.84
N GLU A 429 17.51 26.63 2.80
CA GLU A 429 18.36 26.80 4.00
C GLU A 429 18.16 28.18 4.66
N GLY A 430 18.01 29.26 3.87
CA GLY A 430 17.75 30.60 4.40
C GLY A 430 16.36 30.73 5.03
N TYR A 431 15.37 30.05 4.45
CA TYR A 431 14.02 29.92 5.02
C TYR A 431 14.06 29.15 6.34
N TYR A 432 14.72 28.00 6.36
CA TYR A 432 14.88 27.13 7.51
C TYR A 432 15.46 27.85 8.73
N LYS A 433 16.49 28.69 8.53
CA LYS A 433 17.11 29.51 9.59
C LYS A 433 16.14 30.44 10.32
N ARG A 434 14.98 30.76 9.72
CA ARG A 434 13.95 31.60 10.35
C ARG A 434 12.90 30.81 11.12
N ILE A 435 12.74 29.52 10.83
CA ILE A 435 11.65 28.70 11.35
C ILE A 435 12.11 27.59 12.31
N TYR A 436 13.41 27.25 12.34
CA TYR A 436 13.86 26.07 13.10
C TYR A 436 13.61 26.20 14.60
N GLU A 437 13.81 27.38 15.21
CA GLU A 437 13.55 27.59 16.64
C GLU A 437 12.07 27.51 16.95
N GLU A 438 11.25 28.14 16.11
CA GLU A 438 9.79 28.17 16.23
C GLU A 438 9.19 26.75 16.19
N LEU A 439 9.73 25.88 15.34
CA LEU A 439 9.23 24.52 15.12
C LEU A 439 10.01 23.45 15.91
N ASP A 440 10.94 23.87 16.78
CA ASP A 440 11.82 22.98 17.55
C ASP A 440 12.55 21.97 16.64
N LEU A 441 13.06 22.45 15.50
CA LEU A 441 13.84 21.67 14.53
C LEU A 441 15.36 21.86 14.77
N PRO A 442 16.21 20.90 14.39
CA PRO A 442 17.66 21.02 14.63
C PRO A 442 18.31 22.18 13.87
N ALA A 443 18.84 23.17 14.57
CA ALA A 443 19.49 24.35 13.97
C ALA A 443 20.51 24.05 12.85
N GLY A 444 21.23 22.93 12.97
CA GLY A 444 22.30 22.50 12.06
C GLY A 444 21.90 21.48 10.99
N LEU A 445 20.62 21.34 10.62
CA LEU A 445 20.18 20.37 9.62
C LEU A 445 20.83 20.66 8.24
N PRO A 446 21.65 19.76 7.66
CA PRO A 446 22.33 20.04 6.40
C PRO A 446 21.41 19.88 5.19
N PHE A 447 21.51 20.80 4.22
CA PHE A 447 20.73 20.76 2.99
C PHE A 447 21.62 20.54 1.76
N ALA A 448 21.25 19.57 0.93
CA ALA A 448 21.92 19.22 -0.31
C ALA A 448 20.96 19.35 -1.50
N ILE A 449 21.50 19.51 -2.71
CA ILE A 449 20.71 19.34 -3.93
C ILE A 449 21.18 18.08 -4.66
N GLY A 450 20.22 17.38 -5.27
CA GLY A 450 20.43 16.14 -5.99
C GLY A 450 21.52 16.23 -7.05
N PRO A 451 22.31 15.16 -7.29
CA PRO A 451 23.32 15.13 -8.34
C PRO A 451 22.79 15.41 -9.74
N TRP A 452 21.50 15.15 -10.02
CA TRP A 452 20.88 15.47 -11.31
C TRP A 452 20.48 16.95 -11.39
N HIS A 453 20.08 17.54 -10.26
CA HIS A 453 19.60 18.91 -10.18
C HIS A 453 20.64 19.96 -9.79
N ILE A 454 21.86 19.57 -9.37
CA ILE A 454 22.89 20.52 -8.91
C ILE A 454 23.48 21.39 -10.04
N ARG A 455 23.70 20.80 -11.23
CA ARG A 455 24.45 21.45 -12.32
C ARG A 455 23.83 22.76 -12.83
N PRO A 456 22.49 22.91 -12.94
CA PRO A 456 21.86 24.15 -13.36
C PRO A 456 21.93 25.31 -12.36
N HIS A 457 22.42 25.08 -11.13
CA HIS A 457 22.58 26.14 -10.13
C HIS A 457 23.86 26.94 -10.38
N LYS A 458 23.94 28.13 -9.76
CA LYS A 458 25.15 28.97 -9.78
C LYS A 458 26.39 28.23 -9.22
N PRO A 459 27.61 28.62 -9.62
CA PRO A 459 28.85 27.92 -9.23
C PRO A 459 29.00 27.72 -7.72
N GLU A 460 28.58 28.68 -6.91
CA GLU A 460 28.70 28.61 -5.45
C GLU A 460 27.86 27.46 -4.86
N CYS A 461 26.68 27.21 -5.44
CA CYS A 461 25.82 26.10 -5.05
C CYS A 461 26.44 24.74 -5.42
N ASN A 462 27.15 24.66 -6.55
CA ASN A 462 27.82 23.43 -7.00
C ASN A 462 28.98 23.00 -6.08
N VAL A 463 29.41 23.88 -5.18
CA VAL A 463 30.35 23.56 -4.10
C VAL A 463 29.60 23.36 -2.80
N ARG A 464 28.81 24.35 -2.35
CA ARG A 464 28.17 24.34 -1.02
C ARG A 464 27.09 23.27 -0.85
N CYS A 465 26.25 23.06 -1.86
CA CYS A 465 25.08 22.18 -1.77
C CYS A 465 25.30 20.83 -2.47
N ASN A 466 26.53 20.55 -2.89
CA ASN A 466 26.86 19.33 -3.61
C ASN A 466 27.16 18.19 -2.63
N SER A 467 26.30 17.18 -2.67
CA SER A 467 26.38 16.01 -1.78
C SER A 467 27.72 15.26 -1.82
N ARG A 468 28.49 15.36 -2.92
CA ARG A 468 29.84 14.75 -3.00
C ARG A 468 30.83 15.33 -2.01
N TYR A 469 30.66 16.58 -1.61
CA TYR A 469 31.56 17.27 -0.70
C TYR A 469 31.03 17.27 0.75
N MET A 470 29.93 16.57 1.02
CA MET A 470 29.33 16.49 2.35
C MET A 470 29.81 15.24 3.11
N PRO A 471 30.45 15.41 4.28
CA PRO A 471 30.92 14.28 5.08
C PRO A 471 29.78 13.33 5.48
N GLY A 472 30.06 12.02 5.43
CA GLY A 472 29.14 10.98 5.92
C GLY A 472 28.01 10.57 4.96
N LEU A 473 27.86 11.21 3.79
CA LEU A 473 26.86 10.80 2.79
C LEU A 473 27.36 9.66 1.88
N GLY A 474 28.66 9.57 1.65
CA GLY A 474 29.24 8.68 0.65
C GLY A 474 28.75 8.96 -0.77
N LEU A 475 29.07 8.08 -1.72
CA LEU A 475 28.52 8.15 -3.08
C LEU A 475 27.01 7.94 -3.04
N THR A 476 26.28 9.03 -3.25
CA THR A 476 24.82 9.02 -3.19
C THR A 476 24.25 8.94 -4.60
N PHE A 477 23.40 7.94 -4.83
CA PHE A 477 22.45 7.99 -5.93
C PHE A 477 21.36 8.99 -5.52
N GLY A 478 21.59 10.28 -5.74
CA GLY A 478 20.61 11.30 -5.38
C GLY A 478 19.50 11.35 -6.41
N ASP A 479 18.34 11.81 -5.95
CA ASP A 479 17.05 11.85 -6.65
C ASP A 479 16.25 10.54 -6.59
N LEU A 480 16.34 9.84 -5.46
CA LEU A 480 15.50 8.66 -5.16
C LEU A 480 14.00 8.96 -5.18
N ILE A 481 13.62 10.19 -4.86
CA ILE A 481 12.23 10.63 -4.91
C ILE A 481 11.72 10.74 -6.37
N GLU A 482 12.60 10.96 -7.35
CA GLU A 482 12.22 10.89 -8.77
C GLU A 482 11.79 9.48 -9.19
N HIS A 483 12.32 8.44 -8.55
CA HIS A 483 11.84 7.08 -8.79
C HIS A 483 10.43 6.88 -8.23
N LEU A 484 10.06 7.55 -7.13
CA LEU A 484 8.69 7.56 -6.62
C LEU A 484 7.78 8.25 -7.65
N TRP A 485 8.21 9.39 -8.20
CA TRP A 485 7.44 10.14 -9.17
C TRP A 485 7.32 9.45 -10.53
N ALA A 486 8.35 8.75 -10.99
CA ALA A 486 8.27 7.93 -12.20
C ALA A 486 7.15 6.88 -12.12
N ASP A 487 6.97 6.27 -10.94
CA ASP A 487 5.89 5.31 -10.70
C ASP A 487 4.54 5.97 -10.49
N ASN A 488 4.45 7.04 -9.70
CA ASN A 488 3.17 7.64 -9.37
C ASN A 488 2.61 8.50 -10.52
N ARG A 489 3.45 9.25 -11.23
CA ARG A 489 3.02 10.22 -12.26
C ARG A 489 2.26 9.58 -13.41
N ARG A 490 2.53 8.32 -13.76
CA ARG A 490 1.79 7.61 -14.80
C ARG A 490 0.29 7.44 -14.48
N HIS A 491 -0.07 7.54 -13.20
CA HIS A 491 -1.45 7.46 -12.71
C HIS A 491 -2.18 8.82 -12.73
N TRP A 492 -1.55 9.90 -13.22
CA TRP A 492 -2.20 11.21 -13.30
C TRP A 492 -3.54 11.15 -14.07
N TYR A 493 -3.59 10.43 -15.19
CA TYR A 493 -4.78 10.34 -16.05
C TYR A 493 -6.02 9.78 -15.35
N ILE A 494 -5.83 9.05 -14.25
CA ILE A 494 -6.93 8.54 -13.42
C ILE A 494 -7.11 9.39 -12.15
N THR A 495 -6.02 9.73 -11.46
CA THR A 495 -6.05 10.46 -10.19
C THR A 495 -6.53 11.90 -10.36
N ALA A 496 -6.40 12.50 -11.54
CA ALA A 496 -6.87 13.86 -11.81
C ALA A 496 -8.41 13.99 -11.80
N TYR A 497 -9.14 12.90 -12.01
CA TYR A 497 -10.59 12.85 -12.14
C TYR A 497 -11.31 12.17 -10.97
N MET A 498 -10.55 11.71 -9.96
CA MET A 498 -11.10 11.12 -8.75
C MET A 498 -11.68 12.20 -7.82
N SER A 499 -12.45 11.84 -6.79
CA SER A 499 -12.68 12.80 -5.71
C SER A 499 -11.37 13.06 -4.95
N PRO A 500 -11.23 14.19 -4.23
CA PRO A 500 -10.03 14.45 -3.42
C PRO A 500 -9.71 13.32 -2.43
N ALA A 501 -10.72 12.79 -1.75
CA ALA A 501 -10.60 11.66 -0.84
C ALA A 501 -10.11 10.38 -1.54
N ALA A 502 -10.79 9.96 -2.61
CA ALA A 502 -10.42 8.75 -3.35
C ALA A 502 -9.03 8.87 -3.98
N ARG A 503 -8.64 10.09 -4.41
CA ARG A 503 -7.29 10.36 -4.92
C ARG A 503 -6.23 10.13 -3.86
N GLN A 504 -6.43 10.62 -2.63
CA GLN A 504 -5.48 10.40 -1.54
C GLN A 504 -5.35 8.91 -1.23
N ASP A 505 -6.46 8.20 -1.09
CA ASP A 505 -6.46 6.75 -0.81
C ASP A 505 -5.76 5.96 -1.94
N PHE A 506 -6.01 6.33 -3.20
CA PHE A 506 -5.38 5.71 -4.34
C PHE A 506 -3.85 5.88 -4.30
N ILE A 507 -3.37 7.12 -4.10
CA ILE A 507 -1.94 7.40 -4.01
C ILE A 507 -1.32 6.71 -2.79
N ASN A 508 -2.01 6.67 -1.65
CA ASN A 508 -1.57 5.91 -0.47
C ASN A 508 -1.41 4.42 -0.80
N GLY A 509 -2.34 3.84 -1.55
CA GLY A 509 -2.25 2.46 -2.06
C GLY A 509 -1.02 2.23 -2.93
N LEU A 510 -0.72 3.14 -3.87
CA LEU A 510 0.48 3.06 -4.72
C LEU A 510 1.77 3.07 -3.89
N VAL A 511 1.85 3.97 -2.91
CA VAL A 511 3.03 4.10 -2.05
C VAL A 511 3.19 2.89 -1.14
N ARG A 512 2.10 2.34 -0.64
CA ARG A 512 2.09 1.11 0.18
C ARG A 512 2.54 -0.11 -0.61
N ASP A 513 2.07 -0.28 -1.84
CA ASP A 513 2.60 -1.33 -2.72
C ASP A 513 4.10 -1.17 -2.98
N ARG A 514 4.54 0.08 -3.21
CA ARG A 514 5.97 0.40 -3.34
C ARG A 514 6.75 0.02 -2.08
N HIS A 515 6.25 0.37 -0.89
CA HIS A 515 6.91 0.03 0.39
C HIS A 515 7.08 -1.48 0.52
N ARG A 516 6.04 -2.26 0.24
CA ARG A 516 6.11 -3.74 0.23
C ARG A 516 7.19 -4.25 -0.73
N LYS A 517 7.20 -3.79 -1.98
CA LYS A 517 8.23 -4.16 -2.96
C LYS A 517 9.64 -3.76 -2.50
N LYS A 518 9.76 -2.62 -1.82
CA LYS A 518 11.02 -2.16 -1.24
C LYS A 518 11.46 -3.05 -0.09
N GLU A 519 10.57 -3.43 0.80
CA GLU A 519 10.82 -4.32 1.92
C GLU A 519 11.30 -5.70 1.46
N GLU A 520 10.56 -6.35 0.54
CA GLU A 520 10.93 -7.64 -0.07
C GLU A 520 12.28 -7.59 -0.83
N GLY A 521 12.62 -6.41 -1.36
CA GLY A 521 13.85 -6.16 -2.11
C GLY A 521 15.01 -5.62 -1.28
N LEU A 522 14.79 -5.23 -0.02
CA LEU A 522 15.68 -4.32 0.70
C LEU A 522 17.05 -4.95 0.95
N ALA A 523 17.07 -6.18 1.46
CA ALA A 523 18.31 -6.90 1.73
C ALA A 523 19.17 -7.04 0.46
N ARG A 524 18.54 -7.34 -0.69
CA ARG A 524 19.24 -7.42 -1.98
C ARG A 524 19.77 -6.05 -2.42
N GLN A 525 18.98 -4.99 -2.26
CA GLN A 525 19.38 -3.63 -2.59
C GLN A 525 20.59 -3.18 -1.73
N LEU A 526 20.54 -3.42 -0.43
CA LEU A 526 21.62 -3.07 0.51
C LEU A 526 22.90 -3.86 0.22
N HIS A 527 22.77 -5.17 0.00
CA HIS A 527 23.92 -6.02 -0.36
C HIS A 527 24.57 -5.57 -1.67
N ALA A 528 23.79 -5.27 -2.70
CA ALA A 528 24.30 -4.75 -3.95
C ALA A 528 24.99 -3.39 -3.77
N GLY A 529 24.44 -2.52 -2.93
CA GLY A 529 25.05 -1.24 -2.56
C GLY A 529 26.41 -1.41 -1.89
N LEU A 530 26.51 -2.32 -0.92
CA LEU A 530 27.77 -2.66 -0.25
C LEU A 530 28.81 -3.22 -1.23
N GLN A 531 28.42 -4.19 -2.07
CA GLN A 531 29.30 -4.76 -3.09
C GLN A 531 29.80 -3.70 -4.07
N HIS A 532 28.99 -2.69 -4.38
CA HIS A 532 29.41 -1.58 -5.22
C HIS A 532 30.40 -0.67 -4.49
N ALA A 533 30.16 -0.35 -3.21
CA ALA A 533 31.05 0.46 -2.40
C ALA A 533 32.43 -0.19 -2.23
N LEU A 534 32.49 -1.49 -1.95
CA LEU A 534 33.75 -2.24 -1.80
C LEU A 534 34.62 -2.23 -3.05
N LYS A 535 34.04 -2.06 -4.26
CA LYS A 535 34.82 -1.92 -5.49
C LYS A 535 35.61 -0.61 -5.58
N PHE A 536 35.20 0.41 -4.83
CA PHE A 536 35.84 1.71 -4.80
C PHE A 536 36.70 1.94 -3.55
N GLU A 537 36.73 1.01 -2.59
CA GLU A 537 37.66 1.05 -1.45
C GLU A 537 39.07 0.54 -1.81
N GLY A 538 39.28 0.05 -3.03
CA GLY A 538 40.57 -0.45 -3.53
C GLY A 538 41.44 0.58 -4.28
N ASP A 539 40.94 1.82 -4.44
CA ASP A 539 41.66 2.99 -5.00
C ASP A 539 41.83 4.05 -3.90
#